data_AF-A0A1H6JXF0-F1
#
_entry.id   AF-A0A1H6JXF0-F1
#
_cell.length_a   1.000
_cell.length_b   1.000
_cell.length_c   1.000
_cell.angle_alpha   90.00
_cell.angle_beta   90.00
_cell.angle_gamma   90.00
#
_symmetry.space_group_name_H-M   'P 1'
#
loop_
_entity.id
_entity.type
_entity.pdbx_description
1 polymer ?
#
loop_
_entity_poly.entity_id
_entity_poly.type
_entity_poly.pdbx_seq_one_letter_code
_entity_poly.pdbx_strand_id
1 'polypeptide(L)'
;MSNLVLQNKQTNKYFMCSAIAEAKCHFENLNTRRFWEFALEKIRSIEKFENLKDTQNFYIKDADFLNNHPMIKSKKIGTEELMTKIVTDIKNNNFYQAFQRDPNSLADMPNIAIVSIIMRQKSKGRTFIRFNNDFISFVSKIKSYTTVNKKSLLECKSNEIYDLFKLLKNGKKRFQKSKNIGTKRIKEVFLK
;
A
#
# COMPACT_ATOMS: atom_id res chain seq x y z
N MET A 1 -18.44 -17.80 7.93
CA MET A 1 -17.42 -17.10 7.11
C MET A 1 -18.09 -16.02 6.29
N SER A 2 -17.80 -14.73 6.54
CA SER A 2 -18.36 -13.65 5.71
C SER A 2 -17.55 -13.51 4.41
N ASN A 3 -18.21 -13.71 3.27
CA ASN A 3 -17.65 -13.43 1.96
C ASN A 3 -18.06 -12.02 1.54
N LEU A 4 -17.20 -11.02 1.78
CA LEU A 4 -17.43 -9.65 1.35
C LEU A 4 -17.07 -9.51 -0.14
N VAL A 5 -18.10 -9.38 -0.99
CA VAL A 5 -17.94 -9.10 -2.41
C VAL A 5 -17.98 -7.58 -2.61
N LEU A 6 -16.84 -7.02 -3.00
CA LEU A 6 -16.67 -5.58 -3.26
C LEU A 6 -17.60 -5.08 -4.38
N GLN A 7 -18.34 -4.01 -4.11
CA GLN A 7 -19.01 -3.19 -5.12
C GLN A 7 -18.05 -2.12 -5.68
N ASN A 8 -18.21 -1.83 -6.96
CA ASN A 8 -17.29 -1.01 -7.75
C ASN A 8 -17.47 0.50 -7.47
N LYS A 9 -16.79 1.03 -6.44
CA LYS A 9 -16.56 2.48 -6.32
C LYS A 9 -15.26 2.84 -7.03
N GLN A 10 -15.30 3.79 -7.97
CA GLN A 10 -14.09 4.43 -8.50
C GLN A 10 -13.29 5.02 -7.34
N THR A 11 -12.01 4.71 -7.30
CA THR A 11 -11.10 5.22 -6.28
C THR A 11 -10.33 6.38 -6.89
N ASN A 12 -10.49 7.61 -6.39
CA ASN A 12 -9.80 8.81 -6.90
C ASN A 12 -8.59 9.21 -6.06
N LYS A 13 -8.46 8.61 -4.88
CA LYS A 13 -7.39 8.86 -3.93
C LYS A 13 -6.93 7.53 -3.37
N TYR A 14 -5.62 7.35 -3.26
CA TYR A 14 -5.06 6.25 -2.49
C TYR A 14 -4.66 6.75 -1.13
N PHE A 15 -5.01 5.96 -0.13
CA PHE A 15 -4.42 6.07 1.16
C PHE A 15 -3.02 5.51 1.13
N MET A 16 -2.10 6.27 1.68
CA MET A 16 -0.71 5.90 1.75
C MET A 16 -0.27 6.02 3.19
N CYS A 17 0.18 4.92 3.76
CA CYS A 17 0.78 4.94 5.07
C CYS A 17 2.29 5.11 4.94
N SER A 18 2.87 6.06 5.69
CA SER A 18 4.32 6.20 5.76
C SER A 18 5.00 4.95 6.31
N ALA A 19 4.44 4.29 7.33
CA ALA A 19 4.99 3.06 7.86
C ALA A 19 4.92 1.91 6.84
N ILE A 20 3.86 1.79 6.03
CA ILE A 20 3.81 0.79 4.93
C ILE A 20 4.80 1.15 3.82
N ALA A 21 5.01 2.44 3.54
CA ALA A 21 6.02 2.88 2.57
C ALA A 21 7.47 2.68 3.10
N GLU A 22 7.69 2.89 4.40
CA GLU A 22 8.96 2.71 5.10
C GLU A 22 9.27 1.22 5.34
N ALA A 23 8.25 0.37 5.42
CA ALA A 23 8.35 -1.09 5.53
C ALA A 23 8.94 -1.77 4.28
N LYS A 24 9.28 -1.00 3.23
CA LYS A 24 9.91 -1.46 1.98
C LYS A 24 9.28 -2.74 1.43
N CYS A 25 8.01 -2.71 1.03
CA CYS A 25 7.45 -3.85 0.29
C CYS A 25 8.31 -4.09 -0.98
N HIS A 26 8.90 -5.28 -1.08
CA HIS A 26 9.92 -5.61 -2.08
C HIS A 26 9.35 -5.99 -3.46
N PHE A 27 8.09 -5.65 -3.76
CA PHE A 27 7.48 -5.96 -5.05
C PHE A 27 8.28 -5.33 -6.20
N GLU A 28 8.72 -6.15 -7.15
CA GLU A 28 9.61 -5.71 -8.23
C GLU A 28 8.85 -5.11 -9.40
N ASN A 29 7.58 -5.48 -9.58
CA ASN A 29 6.78 -4.99 -10.68
C ASN A 29 5.96 -3.76 -10.26
N LEU A 30 6.09 -2.68 -11.02
CA LEU A 30 5.33 -1.45 -10.78
C LEU A 30 3.80 -1.66 -10.78
N ASN A 31 3.29 -2.56 -11.62
CA ASN A 31 1.88 -2.89 -11.63
C ASN A 31 1.47 -3.70 -10.40
N THR A 32 2.37 -4.49 -9.80
CA THR A 32 2.15 -5.12 -8.50
C THR A 32 2.04 -4.08 -7.40
N ARG A 33 2.93 -3.09 -7.37
CA ARG A 33 2.85 -1.98 -6.41
C ARG A 33 1.53 -1.21 -6.53
N ARG A 34 1.09 -0.92 -7.77
CA ARG A 34 -0.21 -0.29 -8.04
C ARG A 34 -1.39 -1.16 -7.60
N PHE A 35 -1.34 -2.45 -7.92
CA PHE A 35 -2.35 -3.41 -7.47
C PHE A 35 -2.43 -3.48 -5.95
N TRP A 36 -1.27 -3.47 -5.28
CA TRP A 36 -1.18 -3.52 -3.83
C TRP A 36 -1.83 -2.31 -3.16
N GLU A 37 -1.50 -1.09 -3.59
CA GLU A 37 -2.16 0.12 -3.06
C GLU A 37 -3.66 0.13 -3.32
N PHE A 38 -4.06 -0.33 -4.51
CA PHE A 38 -5.47 -0.46 -4.85
C PHE A 38 -6.19 -1.47 -3.93
N ALA A 39 -5.58 -2.62 -3.67
CA ALA A 39 -6.11 -3.65 -2.80
C ALA A 39 -6.24 -3.15 -1.35
N LEU A 40 -5.19 -2.50 -0.82
CA LEU A 40 -5.21 -1.90 0.52
C LEU A 40 -6.30 -0.83 0.65
N GLU A 41 -6.44 0.06 -0.32
CA GLU A 41 -7.48 1.10 -0.28
C GLU A 41 -8.89 0.48 -0.36
N LYS A 42 -9.09 -0.53 -1.21
CA LYS A 42 -10.36 -1.24 -1.31
C LYS A 42 -10.72 -1.93 0.01
N ILE A 43 -9.78 -2.64 0.63
CA ILE A 43 -10.02 -3.35 1.89
C ILE A 43 -10.32 -2.35 3.01
N ARG A 44 -9.50 -1.30 3.14
CA ARG A 44 -9.71 -0.21 4.11
C ARG A 44 -11.06 0.47 3.96
N SER A 45 -11.55 0.61 2.73
CA SER A 45 -12.85 1.25 2.46
C SER A 45 -14.05 0.42 2.93
N ILE A 46 -13.87 -0.90 3.12
CA ILE A 46 -14.88 -1.78 3.71
C ILE A 46 -14.74 -1.77 5.22
N GLU A 47 -13.52 -1.97 5.70
CA GLU A 47 -13.25 -2.19 7.10
C GLU A 47 -11.92 -1.56 7.47
N LYS A 48 -11.91 -0.80 8.57
CA LYS A 48 -10.69 -0.20 9.08
C LYS A 48 -9.70 -1.30 9.44
N PHE A 49 -8.41 -1.03 9.24
CA PHE A 49 -7.33 -1.97 9.55
C PHE A 49 -7.33 -2.46 11.01
N GLU A 50 -7.81 -1.64 11.95
CA GLU A 50 -7.96 -1.99 13.37
C GLU A 50 -8.94 -3.13 13.64
N ASN A 51 -9.85 -3.42 12.71
CA ASN A 51 -10.91 -4.42 12.87
C ASN A 51 -10.65 -5.69 12.04
N LEU A 52 -9.59 -5.74 11.23
CA LEU A 52 -9.32 -6.89 10.39
C LEU A 52 -8.99 -8.13 11.20
N LYS A 53 -9.47 -9.29 10.73
CA LYS A 53 -9.15 -10.60 11.29
C LYS A 53 -8.24 -11.37 10.34
N ASP A 54 -7.32 -12.15 10.90
CA ASP A 54 -6.41 -13.04 10.17
C ASP A 54 -7.13 -14.14 9.36
N THR A 55 -8.35 -14.49 9.77
CA THR A 55 -9.24 -15.43 9.06
C THR A 55 -10.04 -14.81 7.91
N GLN A 56 -9.98 -13.48 7.74
CA GLN A 56 -10.79 -12.75 6.78
C GLN A 56 -10.22 -12.86 5.36
N ASN A 57 -11.12 -13.06 4.39
CA ASN A 57 -10.76 -13.26 2.99
C ASN A 57 -11.22 -12.08 2.15
N PHE A 58 -10.34 -11.58 1.30
CA PHE A 58 -10.62 -10.49 0.37
C PHE A 58 -10.52 -10.97 -1.08
N TYR A 59 -11.37 -10.39 -1.93
CA TYR A 59 -11.41 -10.70 -3.36
C TYR A 59 -11.34 -9.41 -4.17
N ILE A 60 -10.27 -9.24 -4.94
CA ILE A 60 -10.10 -8.10 -5.84
C ILE A 60 -10.43 -8.55 -7.26
N LYS A 61 -11.45 -7.97 -7.88
CA LYS A 61 -11.79 -8.25 -9.29
C LYS A 61 -10.77 -7.58 -10.21
N ASP A 62 -10.33 -8.31 -11.23
CA ASP A 62 -9.39 -7.80 -12.25
C ASP A 62 -9.96 -6.58 -12.96
N ALA A 63 -11.26 -6.64 -13.30
CA ALA A 63 -11.96 -5.53 -13.95
C ALA A 63 -11.95 -4.27 -13.08
N ASP A 64 -12.13 -4.37 -11.76
CA ASP A 64 -12.11 -3.22 -10.87
C ASP A 64 -10.72 -2.58 -10.82
N PHE A 65 -9.66 -3.41 -10.76
CA PHE A 65 -8.29 -2.93 -10.83
C PHE A 65 -8.02 -2.23 -12.17
N LEU A 66 -8.30 -2.89 -13.29
CA LEU A 66 -8.02 -2.36 -14.63
C LEU A 66 -8.85 -1.11 -14.97
N ASN A 67 -10.11 -1.05 -14.55
CA ASN A 67 -10.95 0.14 -14.70
C ASN A 67 -10.39 1.33 -13.92
N ASN A 68 -9.71 1.06 -12.80
CA ASN A 68 -9.02 2.10 -12.05
C ASN A 68 -7.64 2.45 -12.63
N HIS A 69 -7.07 1.64 -13.52
CA HIS A 69 -5.71 1.85 -14.07
C HIS A 69 -5.72 1.77 -15.61
N PRO A 70 -6.38 2.72 -16.29
CA PRO A 70 -6.61 2.64 -17.74
C PRO A 70 -5.34 2.60 -18.59
N MET A 71 -4.24 3.20 -18.13
CA MET A 71 -2.94 3.13 -18.81
C MET A 71 -2.31 1.73 -18.81
N ILE A 72 -2.81 0.81 -17.98
CA ILE A 72 -2.40 -0.59 -18.02
C ILE A 72 -3.19 -1.31 -19.12
N LYS A 73 -4.48 -1.01 -19.27
CA LYS A 73 -5.31 -1.55 -20.36
C LYS A 73 -4.81 -1.14 -21.75
N SER A 74 -4.19 0.03 -21.87
CA SER A 74 -3.65 0.51 -23.15
C SER A 74 -2.37 -0.22 -23.58
N LYS A 75 -1.78 -1.06 -22.73
CA LYS A 75 -0.66 -1.92 -23.09
C LYS A 75 -1.21 -3.20 -23.73
N LYS A 76 -0.58 -3.69 -24.80
CA LYS A 76 -0.96 -4.95 -25.51
C LYS A 76 -0.85 -6.24 -24.66
N ILE A 77 -0.62 -6.13 -23.36
CA ILE A 77 -0.50 -7.27 -22.45
C ILE A 77 -1.91 -7.72 -22.04
N GLY A 78 -2.21 -9.00 -22.19
CA GLY A 78 -3.51 -9.56 -21.81
C GLY A 78 -3.76 -9.45 -20.29
N THR A 79 -5.03 -9.28 -19.89
CA THR A 79 -5.43 -9.22 -18.47
C THR A 79 -4.91 -10.42 -17.67
N GLU A 80 -5.03 -11.63 -18.24
CA GLU A 80 -4.56 -12.84 -17.57
C GLU A 80 -3.04 -12.82 -17.33
N GLU A 81 -2.27 -12.48 -18.35
CA GLU A 81 -0.80 -12.41 -18.27
C GLU A 81 -0.37 -11.39 -17.22
N LEU A 82 -0.96 -10.20 -17.26
CA LEU A 82 -0.69 -9.14 -16.30
C LEU A 82 -0.99 -9.58 -14.85
N MET A 83 -2.20 -10.09 -14.61
CA MET A 83 -2.63 -10.45 -13.26
C MET A 83 -1.87 -11.66 -12.73
N THR A 84 -1.43 -12.57 -13.61
CA THR A 84 -0.55 -13.68 -13.25
C THR A 84 0.82 -13.14 -12.81
N LYS A 85 1.43 -12.22 -13.58
CA LYS A 85 2.69 -11.56 -13.19
C LYS A 85 2.59 -10.86 -11.83
N ILE A 86 1.48 -10.16 -11.58
CA ILE A 86 1.25 -9.50 -10.28
C ILE A 86 1.21 -10.51 -9.13
N VAL A 87 0.43 -11.59 -9.27
CA VAL A 87 0.31 -12.61 -8.22
C VAL A 87 1.63 -13.33 -8.00
N THR A 88 2.38 -13.65 -9.06
CA THR A 88 3.71 -14.26 -8.97
C THR A 88 4.69 -13.35 -8.25
N ASP A 89 4.73 -12.07 -8.60
CA ASP A 89 5.61 -11.09 -7.92
C ASP A 89 5.26 -10.98 -6.43
N ILE A 90 3.97 -10.92 -6.07
CA ILE A 90 3.58 -10.92 -4.65
C ILE A 90 4.03 -12.19 -3.95
N LYS A 91 3.91 -13.38 -4.58
CA LYS A 91 4.36 -14.64 -3.97
C LYS A 91 5.86 -14.65 -3.71
N ASN A 92 6.65 -14.17 -4.66
CA ASN A 92 8.11 -14.16 -4.57
C ASN A 92 8.62 -13.10 -3.61
N ASN A 93 7.90 -11.97 -3.51
CA ASN A 93 8.30 -10.79 -2.74
C ASN A 93 7.31 -10.49 -1.59
N ASN A 94 6.74 -11.54 -0.99
CA ASN A 94 5.69 -11.46 0.04
C ASN A 94 6.23 -11.05 1.42
N PHE A 95 7.06 -10.02 1.51
CA PHE A 95 7.62 -9.62 2.79
C PHE A 95 7.85 -8.12 2.87
N TYR A 96 7.86 -7.66 4.10
CA TYR A 96 8.26 -6.32 4.46
C TYR A 96 9.30 -6.39 5.58
N GLN A 97 10.20 -5.41 5.58
CA GLN A 97 11.20 -5.27 6.63
C GLN A 97 10.65 -4.25 7.64
N ALA A 98 10.15 -4.76 8.76
CA ALA A 98 9.82 -3.89 9.89
C ALA A 98 11.15 -3.37 10.47
N PHE A 99 11.36 -2.04 10.45
CA PHE A 99 12.52 -1.44 11.09
C PHE A 99 12.61 -1.95 12.54
N GLN A 100 13.71 -2.65 12.85
CA GLN A 100 14.08 -2.86 14.24
C GLN A 100 14.23 -1.48 14.88
N ARG A 101 13.53 -1.27 16.00
CA ARG A 101 13.59 0.00 16.75
C ARG A 101 14.94 0.22 17.42
N ASP A 102 15.78 -0.81 17.51
CA ASP A 102 17.08 -0.73 18.14
C ASP A 102 18.20 -0.67 17.09
N PRO A 103 18.81 0.50 16.87
CA PRO A 103 19.96 0.64 15.97
C PRO A 103 21.22 -0.10 16.45
N ASN A 104 21.23 -0.63 17.68
CA ASN A 104 22.35 -1.40 18.25
C ASN A 104 22.14 -2.92 18.20
N SER A 105 21.03 -3.38 17.63
CA SER A 105 20.78 -4.80 17.43
C SER A 105 21.73 -5.35 16.36
N LEU A 106 22.45 -6.42 16.69
CA LEU A 106 23.31 -7.18 15.77
C LEU A 106 22.53 -8.21 14.94
N ALA A 107 21.21 -8.32 15.15
CA ALA A 107 20.37 -9.28 14.43
C ALA A 107 19.87 -8.69 13.11
N ASP A 108 19.90 -9.48 12.04
CA ASP A 108 19.30 -9.11 10.76
C ASP A 108 17.83 -8.70 10.92
N MET A 109 17.38 -7.74 10.10
CA MET A 109 15.98 -7.33 10.09
C MET A 109 15.11 -8.51 9.64
N PRO A 110 14.11 -8.95 10.43
CA PRO A 110 13.28 -10.07 10.04
C PRO A 110 12.42 -9.70 8.83
N ASN A 111 12.33 -10.62 7.88
CA ASN A 111 11.37 -10.55 6.79
C ASN A 111 10.01 -11.05 7.30
N ILE A 112 9.05 -10.14 7.44
CA ILE A 112 7.70 -10.49 7.91
C ILE A 112 6.78 -10.62 6.72
N ALA A 113 6.03 -11.72 6.65
CA ALA A 113 5.10 -11.95 5.56
C ALA A 113 3.97 -10.91 5.53
N ILE A 114 3.60 -10.45 4.33
CA ILE A 114 2.50 -9.48 4.17
C ILE A 114 1.15 -10.21 4.09
N VAL A 115 1.04 -11.18 3.18
CA VAL A 115 -0.12 -12.04 3.01
C VAL A 115 0.17 -13.43 3.55
N SER A 116 -0.81 -14.08 4.18
CA SER A 116 -0.73 -15.50 4.51
C SER A 116 -1.12 -16.37 3.31
N ILE A 117 -2.03 -15.87 2.46
CA ILE A 117 -2.47 -16.58 1.26
C ILE A 117 -2.73 -15.56 0.15
N ILE A 118 -2.22 -15.85 -1.05
CA ILE A 118 -2.62 -15.18 -2.29
C ILE A 118 -2.84 -16.20 -3.41
N MET A 119 -3.95 -16.06 -4.11
CA MET A 119 -4.34 -17.00 -5.17
C MET A 119 -5.12 -16.31 -6.28
N ARG A 120 -4.77 -16.60 -7.54
CA ARG A 120 -5.54 -16.17 -8.70
C ARG A 120 -6.68 -17.15 -8.97
N GLN A 121 -7.92 -16.67 -9.00
CA GLN A 121 -9.09 -17.45 -9.41
C GLN A 121 -9.46 -17.09 -10.87
N LYS A 122 -8.73 -17.68 -11.83
CA LYS A 122 -8.79 -17.30 -13.25
C LYS A 122 -10.21 -17.26 -13.82
N SER A 123 -10.96 -18.34 -13.66
CA SER A 123 -12.36 -18.49 -14.11
C SER A 123 -13.33 -17.45 -13.51
N LYS A 124 -12.98 -16.85 -12.36
CA LYS A 124 -13.78 -15.83 -11.69
C LYS A 124 -13.26 -14.41 -11.88
N GLY A 125 -12.19 -14.21 -12.68
CA GLY A 125 -11.64 -12.88 -12.96
C GLY A 125 -11.24 -12.08 -11.70
N ARG A 126 -10.74 -12.77 -10.65
CA ARG A 126 -10.40 -12.15 -9.36
C ARG A 126 -9.18 -12.75 -8.68
N THR A 127 -8.57 -11.97 -7.79
CA THR A 127 -7.46 -12.38 -6.92
C THR A 127 -7.93 -12.47 -5.48
N PHE A 128 -7.69 -13.61 -4.85
CA PHE A 128 -7.93 -13.88 -3.44
C PHE A 128 -6.73 -13.43 -2.61
N ILE A 129 -7.00 -12.77 -1.48
CA ILE A 129 -5.99 -12.28 -0.53
C ILE A 129 -6.45 -12.58 0.89
N ARG A 130 -5.57 -13.15 1.71
CA ARG A 130 -5.68 -13.19 3.17
C ARG A 130 -4.41 -12.60 3.77
N PHE A 131 -4.55 -11.67 4.70
CA PHE A 131 -3.38 -11.05 5.34
C PHE A 131 -2.74 -11.98 6.38
N ASN A 132 -1.45 -11.76 6.61
CA ASN A 132 -0.74 -12.35 7.74
C ASN A 132 -1.11 -11.57 9.04
N ASN A 133 -1.18 -12.26 10.17
CA ASN A 133 -1.57 -11.65 11.45
C ASN A 133 -0.58 -10.56 11.92
N ASP A 134 0.72 -10.75 11.71
CA ASP A 134 1.74 -9.75 12.05
C ASP A 134 1.59 -8.50 11.19
N PHE A 135 1.26 -8.69 9.91
CA PHE A 135 0.93 -7.56 9.03
C PHE A 135 -0.33 -6.82 9.51
N ILE A 136 -1.39 -7.53 9.90
CA ILE A 136 -2.60 -6.92 10.48
C ILE A 136 -2.26 -6.14 11.76
N SER A 137 -1.51 -6.74 12.68
CA SER A 137 -1.04 -6.11 13.92
C SER A 137 -0.19 -4.86 13.64
N PHE A 138 0.61 -4.89 12.59
CA PHE A 138 1.36 -3.73 12.12
C PHE A 138 0.44 -2.64 11.59
N VAL A 139 -0.47 -2.95 10.64
CA VAL A 139 -1.32 -1.93 10.01
C VAL A 139 -2.39 -1.35 10.92
N SER A 140 -2.90 -2.13 11.88
CA SER A 140 -3.86 -1.68 12.89
C SER A 140 -3.30 -0.61 13.83
N LYS A 141 -1.99 -0.66 14.13
CA LYS A 141 -1.32 0.32 15.00
C LYS A 141 -1.07 1.67 14.32
N ILE A 142 -1.29 1.75 13.02
CA ILE A 142 -1.02 2.96 12.25
C ILE A 142 -2.18 3.94 12.45
N LYS A 143 -1.88 5.10 13.06
CA LYS A 143 -2.89 6.14 13.34
C LYS A 143 -2.86 7.30 12.35
N SER A 144 -1.79 7.44 11.58
CA SER A 144 -1.60 8.58 10.67
C SER A 144 -1.40 8.14 9.24
N TYR A 145 -2.20 8.74 8.36
CA TYR A 145 -2.23 8.37 6.96
C TYR A 145 -2.16 9.59 6.06
N THR A 146 -1.51 9.44 4.91
CA THR A 146 -1.43 10.47 3.88
C THR A 146 -2.29 10.05 2.71
N THR A 147 -3.27 10.87 2.37
CA THR A 147 -4.06 10.64 1.17
C THR A 147 -3.34 11.27 -0.01
N VAL A 148 -3.18 10.51 -1.09
CA VAL A 148 -2.52 10.96 -2.31
C VAL A 148 -3.49 10.85 -3.48
N ASN A 149 -3.45 11.83 -4.38
CA ASN A 149 -4.24 11.75 -5.60
C ASN A 149 -3.73 10.57 -6.44
N LYS A 150 -4.66 9.68 -6.80
CA LYS A 150 -4.38 8.52 -7.63
C LYS A 150 -3.67 8.92 -8.92
N LYS A 151 -4.13 9.98 -9.62
CA LYS A 151 -3.57 10.40 -10.91
C LYS A 151 -2.04 10.57 -10.84
N SER A 152 -1.55 11.26 -9.83
CA SER A 152 -0.11 11.49 -9.66
C SER A 152 0.68 10.20 -9.36
N LEU A 153 0.09 9.27 -8.61
CA LEU A 153 0.73 7.96 -8.37
C LEU A 153 0.75 7.11 -9.66
N LEU A 154 -0.29 7.24 -10.47
CA LEU A 154 -0.45 6.54 -11.75
C LEU A 154 0.51 7.05 -12.83
N GLU A 155 0.94 8.32 -12.75
CA GLU A 155 1.94 8.92 -13.65
C GLU A 155 3.37 8.42 -13.40
N CYS A 156 3.64 7.80 -12.25
CA CYS A 156 4.96 7.23 -11.94
C CYS A 156 5.29 6.12 -12.94
N LYS A 157 6.43 6.22 -13.63
CA LYS A 157 6.83 5.30 -14.72
C LYS A 157 7.81 4.19 -14.27
N SER A 158 8.43 4.33 -13.11
CA SER A 158 9.36 3.36 -12.53
C SER A 158 9.11 3.19 -11.03
N ASN A 159 9.71 2.17 -10.42
CA ASN A 159 9.61 1.91 -8.99
C ASN A 159 10.33 3.00 -8.17
N GLU A 160 11.44 3.51 -8.66
CA GLU A 160 12.26 4.54 -7.99
C GLU A 160 11.49 5.87 -7.93
N ILE A 161 10.87 6.27 -9.05
CA ILE A 161 10.02 7.47 -9.10
C ILE A 161 8.82 7.29 -8.17
N TYR A 162 8.25 6.09 -8.15
CA TYR A 162 7.12 5.76 -7.31
C TYR A 162 7.49 5.87 -5.81
N ASP A 163 8.64 5.34 -5.39
CA ASP A 163 9.13 5.40 -4.01
C ASP A 163 9.52 6.83 -3.61
N LEU A 164 10.22 7.55 -4.48
CA LEU A 164 10.55 8.96 -4.27
C LEU A 164 9.29 9.81 -4.09
N PHE A 165 8.26 9.57 -4.92
CA PHE A 165 6.98 10.26 -4.80
C PHE A 165 6.32 9.98 -3.44
N LYS A 166 6.34 8.72 -2.97
CA LYS A 166 5.83 8.35 -1.64
C LYS A 166 6.58 9.08 -0.52
N LEU A 167 7.92 9.05 -0.56
CA LEU A 167 8.78 9.70 0.43
C LEU A 167 8.54 11.21 0.49
N LEU A 168 8.48 11.88 -0.67
CA LEU A 168 8.23 13.33 -0.75
C LEU A 168 6.85 13.73 -0.22
N LYS A 169 5.82 12.92 -0.46
CA LYS A 169 4.47 13.18 0.09
C LYS A 169 4.43 13.04 1.61
N ASN A 170 5.17 12.09 2.18
CA ASN A 170 5.33 11.97 3.63
C ASN A 170 6.15 13.14 4.20
N GLY A 171 7.23 13.53 3.53
CA GLY A 171 8.07 14.66 3.90
C GLY A 171 7.32 15.99 3.92
N LYS A 172 6.44 16.26 2.94
CA LYS A 172 5.62 17.48 2.88
C LYS A 172 4.73 17.68 4.11
N LYS A 173 4.14 16.61 4.65
CA LYS A 173 3.36 16.68 5.91
C LYS A 173 4.23 16.96 7.14
N ARG A 174 5.41 16.34 7.23
CA ARG A 174 6.36 16.58 8.33
C ARG A 174 6.90 18.02 8.30
N PHE A 175 7.19 18.55 7.10
CA PHE A 175 7.62 19.94 6.91
C PHE A 175 6.53 20.97 7.24
N GLN A 176 5.27 20.75 6.86
CA GLN A 176 4.18 21.65 7.25
C GLN A 176 3.95 21.69 8.78
N LYS A 177 4.11 20.57 9.49
CA LYS A 177 4.07 20.56 10.96
C LYS A 177 5.23 21.36 11.58
N SER A 178 6.41 21.33 11.00
CA SER A 178 7.56 22.10 11.49
C SER A 178 7.41 23.62 11.30
N LYS A 179 6.66 24.08 10.28
CA LYS A 179 6.36 25.51 10.10
C LYS A 179 5.45 26.09 11.20
N ASN A 180 4.59 25.28 11.80
CA ASN A 180 3.75 25.69 12.95
C ASN A 180 4.50 25.65 14.30
N ILE A 181 5.65 24.98 14.37
CA ILE A 181 6.53 24.99 15.55
C ILE A 181 7.54 26.15 15.45
N GLY A 182 8.01 26.46 14.24
CA GLY A 182 8.93 27.56 13.97
C GLY A 182 8.34 28.95 14.26
N THR A 183 7.06 29.19 14.00
CA THR A 183 6.43 30.51 14.26
C THR A 183 6.25 30.84 15.74
N LYS A 184 6.16 29.83 16.63
CA LYS A 184 6.09 30.07 18.08
C LYS A 184 7.48 30.38 18.68
N ARG A 185 8.50 29.59 18.32
CA ARG A 185 9.88 29.82 18.81
C ARG A 185 10.55 31.05 18.21
N ILE A 186 10.25 31.42 16.96
CA ILE A 186 10.82 32.64 16.36
C ILE A 186 10.23 33.90 17.01
N LYS A 187 8.95 33.91 17.40
CA LYS A 187 8.37 35.05 18.13
C LYS A 187 8.94 35.21 19.55
N GLU A 188 9.25 34.12 20.24
CA GLU A 188 9.87 34.17 21.58
C GLU A 188 11.34 34.60 21.57
N VAL A 189 12.03 34.45 20.43
CA VAL A 189 13.45 34.79 20.28
C VAL A 189 13.67 36.17 19.63
N PHE A 190 12.72 36.67 18.83
CA PHE A 190 12.88 37.91 18.05
C PHE A 190 11.92 39.07 18.41
N LEU A 191 10.99 38.90 19.35
CA LEU A 191 10.09 39.98 19.80
C LEU A 191 10.14 40.18 21.32
N LYS A 192 11.35 40.18 21.88
CA LYS A 192 11.67 40.97 23.07
C LYS A 192 12.52 42.16 22.64
#